data_AF-A0A660WG41-F1
#
_entry.id   AF-A0A660WG41-F1
#
_cell.length_a   1.000
_cell.length_b   1.000
_cell.length_c   1.000
_cell.angle_alpha   90.00
_cell.angle_beta   90.00
_cell.angle_gamma   90.00
#
_symmetry.space_group_name_H-M   'P 1'
#
loop_
_entity.id
_entity.type
_entity.pdbx_description
1 polymer ?
#
loop_
_entity_poly.entity_id
_entity_poly.type
_entity_poly.pdbx_seq_one_letter_code
_entity_poly.pdbx_strand_id
1 'polypeptide(L)'
;QPLEGIEIMRENNKEAKKLVHLTNGPCRWTKSFRIDKSFLGEKIYGDRIFIIDDPLTKKEKIVSAKRIGIDYAGKAKDWLLRFYIQDNQFVSKR
;
A
#
# COMPACT_ATOMS: atom_id res chain seq x y z
N GLN A 1 -3.80 -1.42 -5.24
CA GLN A 1 -3.94 -0.64 -6.49
C GLN A 1 -4.98 0.45 -6.28
N PRO A 2 -4.93 1.62 -6.95
CA PRO A 2 -6.00 2.61 -6.88
C PRO A 2 -7.20 2.12 -7.70
N LEU A 3 -8.41 2.18 -7.13
CA LEU A 3 -9.66 1.74 -7.78
C LEU A 3 -10.56 2.92 -8.13
N GLU A 4 -10.84 3.78 -7.14
CA GLU A 4 -11.73 4.93 -7.27
C GLU A 4 -11.08 6.19 -6.68
N GLY A 5 -11.66 7.37 -6.94
CA GLY A 5 -11.18 8.64 -6.39
C GLY A 5 -9.80 9.07 -6.91
N ILE A 6 -9.39 8.59 -8.10
CA ILE A 6 -8.05 8.81 -8.65
C ILE A 6 -7.71 10.30 -8.79
N GLU A 7 -8.67 11.13 -9.20
CA GLU A 7 -8.45 12.57 -9.34
C GLU A 7 -8.16 13.24 -7.98
N ILE A 8 -8.91 12.87 -6.93
CA ILE A 8 -8.64 13.32 -5.56
C ILE A 8 -7.24 12.87 -5.12
N MET A 9 -6.84 11.62 -5.43
CA MET A 9 -5.49 11.13 -5.11
C MET A 9 -4.39 11.92 -5.82
N ARG A 10 -4.62 12.38 -7.05
CA ARG A 10 -3.69 13.23 -7.82
C ARG A 10 -3.57 14.62 -7.23
N GLU A 11 -4.69 15.21 -6.81
CA GLU A 11 -4.69 16.49 -6.11
C GLU A 11 -3.90 16.42 -4.80
N ASN A 12 -4.07 15.34 -4.05
CA ASN A 12 -3.39 15.08 -2.78
C ASN A 12 -1.90 14.78 -2.96
N ASN A 13 -1.54 14.14 -4.07
CA ASN A 13 -0.17 13.73 -4.36
C ASN A 13 0.27 14.16 -5.77
N LYS A 14 0.44 15.47 -5.96
CA LYS A 14 0.84 16.09 -7.24
C LYS A 14 2.16 15.56 -7.82
N GLU A 15 3.03 15.02 -6.96
CA GLU A 15 4.31 14.41 -7.36
C GLU A 15 4.14 13.06 -8.08
N ALA A 16 3.00 12.39 -7.92
CA ALA A 16 2.71 11.10 -8.53
C ALA A 16 2.34 11.25 -10.01
N LYS A 17 3.36 11.38 -10.87
CA LYS A 17 3.18 11.55 -12.32
C LYS A 17 2.48 10.37 -13.01
N LYS A 18 2.69 9.14 -12.52
CA LYS A 18 2.10 7.90 -13.07
C LYS A 18 1.05 7.36 -12.11
N LEU A 19 0.02 6.68 -12.63
CA LEU A 19 -1.03 6.05 -11.82
C LEU A 19 -0.46 5.13 -10.74
N VAL A 20 0.54 4.31 -11.11
CA VAL A 20 1.23 3.42 -10.15
C VAL A 20 1.88 4.18 -8.99
N HIS A 21 2.35 5.42 -9.21
CA HIS A 21 3.00 6.24 -8.19
C HIS A 21 2.04 6.80 -7.13
N LEU A 22 0.73 6.68 -7.33
CA LEU A 22 -0.25 7.09 -6.32
C LEU A 22 -0.22 6.15 -5.11
N THR A 23 -0.01 4.84 -5.33
CA THR A 23 -0.18 3.83 -4.27
C THR A 23 0.95 2.82 -4.14
N ASN A 24 1.96 2.82 -5.03
CA ASN A 24 3.07 1.87 -4.98
C ASN A 24 4.16 2.21 -3.93
N GLY A 25 3.74 2.48 -2.70
CA GLY A 25 4.64 2.67 -1.57
C GLY A 25 3.91 3.18 -0.33
N PRO A 26 4.43 2.88 0.88
CA PRO A 26 3.78 3.23 2.14
C PRO A 26 3.52 4.74 2.25
N CYS A 27 4.52 5.59 1.99
CA CYS A 27 4.35 7.04 2.05
C CYS A 27 3.55 7.62 0.87
N ARG A 28 3.49 6.91 -0.27
CA ARG A 28 2.78 7.37 -1.46
C ARG A 28 1.29 7.25 -1.27
N TRP A 29 0.82 6.07 -0.84
CA TRP A 29 -0.62 5.86 -0.64
C TRP A 29 -1.14 6.71 0.52
N THR A 30 -0.42 6.83 1.65
CA THR A 30 -0.87 7.70 2.75
C THR A 30 -1.03 9.15 2.30
N LYS A 31 -0.10 9.67 1.49
CA LYS A 31 -0.22 11.01 0.90
C LYS A 31 -1.43 11.11 -0.05
N SER A 32 -1.60 10.16 -0.96
CA SER A 32 -2.73 10.13 -1.90
C SER A 32 -4.09 10.04 -1.20
N PHE A 33 -4.17 9.37 -0.05
CA PHE A 33 -5.39 9.24 0.76
C PHE A 33 -5.52 10.30 1.87
N ARG A 34 -4.58 11.26 1.98
CA ARG A 34 -4.50 12.23 3.11
C ARG A 34 -4.55 11.57 4.49
N ILE A 35 -3.92 10.42 4.64
CA ILE A 35 -3.75 9.78 5.93
C ILE A 35 -2.56 10.41 6.63
N ASP A 36 -2.84 11.09 7.73
CA ASP A 36 -1.86 11.74 8.59
C ASP A 36 -1.96 11.21 10.03
N LYS A 37 -1.26 11.86 10.96
CA LYS A 37 -1.21 11.43 12.37
C LYS A 37 -2.57 11.55 13.08
N SER A 38 -3.55 12.28 12.55
CA SER A 38 -4.90 12.36 13.12
C SER A 38 -5.67 11.03 13.04
N PHE A 39 -5.16 10.07 12.27
CA PHE A 39 -5.70 8.71 12.21
C PHE A 39 -5.07 7.75 13.23
N LEU A 40 -4.09 8.20 14.03
CA LEU A 40 -3.46 7.33 15.02
C LEU A 40 -4.47 6.94 16.11
N GLY A 41 -4.61 5.63 16.34
CA GLY A 41 -5.57 5.08 17.32
C GLY A 41 -6.99 4.92 16.78
N GLU A 42 -7.26 5.34 15.54
CA GLU A 42 -8.55 5.09 14.87
C GLU A 42 -8.77 3.60 14.63
N LYS A 43 -10.04 3.20 14.68
CA LYS A 43 -10.46 1.84 14.34
C LYS A 43 -10.50 1.69 12.82
N ILE A 44 -9.88 0.63 12.30
CA ILE A 44 -9.91 0.26 10.87
C ILE A 44 -11.26 -0.33 10.39
N TYR A 45 -12.30 -0.17 11.20
CA TYR A 45 -13.67 -0.60 10.94
C TYR A 45 -14.66 0.50 11.39
N GLY A 46 -14.20 1.75 11.42
CA GLY A 46 -15.03 2.93 11.70
C GLY A 46 -15.39 3.70 10.44
N ASP A 47 -16.03 4.85 10.59
CA ASP A 47 -16.59 5.61 9.46
C ASP A 47 -15.54 6.36 8.62
N ARG A 48 -14.41 6.76 9.24
CA ARG A 48 -13.35 7.54 8.56
C ARG A 48 -12.41 6.68 7.71
N ILE A 49 -12.10 5.47 8.18
CA ILE A 49 -11.24 4.52 7.48
C ILE A 49 -11.70 3.11 7.82
N PHE A 50 -11.93 2.33 6.78
CA PHE A 50 -12.37 0.95 6.92
C PHE A 50 -11.81 0.07 5.80
N ILE A 51 -11.82 -1.23 6.04
CA ILE A 51 -11.48 -2.25 5.06
C ILE A 51 -12.79 -2.89 4.60
N ILE A 52 -12.92 -3.06 3.29
CA ILE A 52 -14.03 -3.78 2.66
C ILE A 52 -13.53 -5.12 2.14
N ASP A 53 -14.41 -6.12 2.16
CA ASP A 53 -14.16 -7.36 1.45
C ASP A 53 -14.17 -7.10 -0.06
N ASP A 54 -13.27 -7.77 -0.77
CA ASP A 54 -13.29 -7.84 -2.23
C ASP A 54 -13.73 -9.24 -2.66
N PRO A 55 -15.03 -9.48 -2.89
CA PRO A 55 -15.54 -10.78 -3.27
C PRO A 55 -15.11 -11.21 -4.68
N LEU A 56 -14.52 -10.29 -5.47
CA LEU A 56 -14.05 -10.53 -6.83
C LEU A 56 -12.56 -10.87 -6.89
N THR A 57 -11.84 -10.88 -5.76
CA THR A 57 -10.43 -11.29 -5.75
C THR A 57 -10.32 -12.74 -6.19
N LYS A 58 -9.78 -12.95 -7.41
CA LYS A 58 -9.43 -14.29 -7.90
C LYS A 58 -8.40 -14.92 -6.95
N LYS A 59 -8.19 -16.24 -7.05
CA LYS A 59 -7.04 -16.88 -6.40
C LYS A 59 -5.75 -16.31 -6.98
N GLU A 60 -5.24 -15.26 -6.38
CA GLU A 60 -3.99 -14.62 -6.77
C GLU A 60 -2.81 -15.36 -6.15
N LYS A 61 -1.72 -15.46 -6.91
CA LYS A 61 -0.49 -16.04 -6.39
C LYS A 61 0.22 -15.03 -5.50
N ILE A 62 0.36 -15.37 -4.22
CA ILE A 62 1.06 -14.54 -3.24
C ILE A 62 2.55 -14.89 -3.24
N VAL A 63 3.39 -13.87 -3.31
CA VAL A 63 4.85 -13.98 -3.17
C VAL A 63 5.25 -13.54 -1.77
N SER A 64 6.08 -14.36 -1.11
CA SER A 64 6.77 -14.05 0.13
C SER A 64 8.18 -13.55 -0.16
N ALA A 65 8.54 -12.37 0.35
CA ALA A 65 9.82 -11.72 0.08
C ALA A 65 10.42 -11.08 1.35
N LYS A 66 11.70 -10.69 1.26
CA LYS A 66 12.36 -9.88 2.29
C LYS A 66 11.70 -8.51 2.39
N ARG A 67 11.65 -7.95 3.60
CA ARG A 67 11.14 -6.58 3.83
C ARG A 67 12.11 -5.53 3.27
N ILE A 68 11.59 -4.36 2.94
CA ILE A 68 12.36 -3.28 2.30
C ILE A 68 12.85 -2.29 3.36
N GLY A 69 14.12 -1.87 3.28
CA GLY A 69 14.65 -0.79 4.12
C GLY A 69 14.89 -1.18 5.59
N ILE A 70 15.15 -2.46 5.84
CA ILE A 70 15.37 -2.99 7.21
C ILE A 70 16.76 -3.62 7.36
N ASP A 71 17.78 -3.09 6.70
CA ASP A 71 19.15 -3.62 6.79
C ASP A 71 19.71 -3.61 8.23
N TYR A 72 19.16 -2.75 9.08
CA TYR A 72 19.44 -2.68 10.52
C TYR A 72 18.91 -3.90 11.31
N ALA A 73 18.04 -4.73 10.75
CA ALA A 73 17.35 -5.80 11.47
C ALA A 73 18.17 -7.10 11.63
N GLY A 74 19.48 -7.06 11.40
CA GLY A 74 20.36 -8.24 11.53
C GLY A 74 19.87 -9.43 10.71
N LYS A 75 19.78 -10.62 11.32
CA LYS A 75 19.28 -11.84 10.66
C LYS A 75 17.82 -11.73 10.21
N ALA A 76 17.01 -10.89 10.86
CA ALA A 76 15.60 -10.73 10.53
C ALA A 76 15.35 -9.96 9.22
N LYS A 77 16.40 -9.36 8.63
CA LYS A 77 16.33 -8.77 7.28
C LYS A 77 16.07 -9.82 6.21
N ASP A 78 16.48 -11.06 6.46
CA ASP A 78 16.37 -12.17 5.51
C ASP A 78 15.05 -12.94 5.64
N TRP A 79 14.24 -12.66 6.67
CA TRP A 79 12.94 -13.30 6.84
C TRP A 79 11.93 -12.83 5.78
N LEU A 80 11.16 -13.78 5.26
CA LEU A 80 10.18 -13.58 4.19
C LEU A 80 8.85 -13.01 4.73
N LEU A 81 8.93 -11.87 5.42
CA LEU A 81 7.79 -11.22 6.10
C LEU A 81 7.20 -10.05 5.33
N ARG A 82 7.30 -10.08 4.00
CA ARG A 82 6.63 -9.16 3.11
C ARG A 82 5.86 -9.97 2.08
N PHE A 83 4.58 -9.66 1.93
CA PHE A 83 3.68 -10.36 1.03
C PHE A 83 3.17 -9.41 -0.06
N TYR A 84 3.09 -9.89 -1.29
CA TYR A 84 2.49 -9.14 -2.39
C TYR A 84 1.96 -10.08 -3.47
N ILE A 85 1.10 -9.54 -4.33
CA ILE A 85 0.48 -10.25 -5.45
C ILE A 85 1.48 -10.39 -6.60
N GLN A 86 1.72 -11.60 -7.09
CA GLN A 86 2.64 -11.84 -8.21
C GLN A 86 2.22 -11.02 -9.44
N ASP A 87 3.20 -10.46 -10.16
CA ASP A 87 3.02 -9.70 -11.41
C ASP A 87 2.18 -8.42 -11.30
N ASN A 88 1.81 -8.00 -10.09
CA ASN A 88 1.07 -6.76 -9.87
C ASN A 88 1.97 -5.52 -10.11
N GLN A 89 1.54 -4.63 -11.00
CA GLN A 89 2.26 -3.41 -11.38
C GLN A 89 2.29 -2.34 -10.28
N PHE A 90 1.39 -2.42 -9.29
CA PHE A 90 1.28 -1.48 -8.18
C PHE A 90 2.17 -1.87 -6.99
N VAL A 91 2.93 -2.96 -7.10
CA VAL A 91 3.92 -3.37 -6.09
C VAL A 91 5.16 -2.49 -6.22
N SER A 92 5.59 -1.90 -5.10
CA SER A 92 6.68 -0.92 -5.05
C SER A 92 8.05 -1.47 -5.45
N LYS A 93 8.36 -2.69 -4.99
CA LYS A 93 9.59 -3.43 -5.28
C LYS A 93 9.25 -4.91 -5.37
N ARG A 94 9.69 -5.60 -6.40
CA ARG A 94 9.52 -7.05 -6.49
C ARG A 94 10.69 -7.71 -5.77
#